data_AF-A0AAW8ILA2-F1
#
_entry.id   AF-A0AAW8ILA2-F1
#
_cell.length_a   1.000
_cell.length_b   1.000
_cell.length_c   1.000
_cell.angle_alpha   90.00
_cell.angle_beta   90.00
_cell.angle_gamma   90.00
#
_symmetry.space_group_name_H-M   'P 1'
#
loop_
_entity.id
_entity.type
_entity.pdbx_description
1 polymer ?
#
loop_
_entity_poly.entity_id
_entity_poly.type
_entity_poly.pdbx_seq_one_letter_code
_entity_poly.pdbx_strand_id
1 'polypeptide(L)'
;MEDQRQHNDAIKNPLKNLLDDFYEGTAKISEISRNFAFAGIGIIWIFKNSKVNEQLLPIDLIFPLKCIIIYFILDFFQYVWRSINCYIIYNSTEKKYDKKLIDDHEIGDIKFQDYIEIGSWSFFIFKILFLLIAFGSIYSFLNI
;
A
#
# COMPACT_ATOMS: atom_id res chain seq x y z
N MET A 1 -3.52 -40.42 9.75
CA MET A 1 -4.30 -39.22 9.36
C MET A 1 -4.13 -38.07 10.35
N GLU A 2 -3.99 -38.29 11.66
CA GLU A 2 -3.67 -37.23 12.64
C GLU A 2 -2.22 -36.73 12.56
N ASP A 3 -1.26 -37.63 12.36
CA ASP A 3 0.18 -37.29 12.31
C ASP A 3 0.54 -36.39 11.11
N GLN A 4 -0.05 -36.67 9.94
CA GLN A 4 0.07 -35.80 8.76
C GLN A 4 -0.64 -34.44 8.92
N ARG A 5 -1.67 -34.34 9.78
CA ARG A 5 -2.32 -33.06 10.10
C ARG A 5 -1.45 -32.21 10.99
N GLN A 6 -0.92 -32.78 12.08
CA GLN A 6 -0.03 -32.08 13.00
C GLN A 6 1.23 -31.56 12.26
N HIS A 7 1.76 -32.34 11.33
CA HIS A 7 2.88 -31.90 10.49
C HIS A 7 2.54 -30.73 9.56
N ASN A 8 1.37 -30.77 8.89
CA ASN A 8 0.93 -29.68 8.02
C ASN A 8 0.65 -28.39 8.81
N ASP A 9 0.03 -28.49 9.98
CA ASP A 9 -0.26 -27.35 10.84
C ASP A 9 1.02 -26.73 11.42
N ALA A 10 2.02 -27.57 11.74
CA ALA A 10 3.33 -27.12 12.20
C ALA A 10 4.10 -26.30 11.15
N ILE A 11 3.87 -26.53 9.86
CA ILE A 11 4.50 -25.75 8.76
C ILE A 11 3.64 -24.54 8.37
N LYS A 12 2.31 -24.71 8.34
CA LYS A 12 1.36 -23.67 7.92
C LYS A 12 1.33 -22.48 8.88
N ASN A 13 1.44 -22.72 10.19
CA ASN A 13 1.41 -21.66 11.19
C ASN A 13 2.60 -20.69 11.09
N PRO A 14 3.87 -21.14 11.01
CA PRO A 14 5.01 -20.25 10.77
C PRO A 14 4.91 -19.46 9.46
N LEU A 15 4.46 -20.09 8.37
CA LEU A 15 4.29 -19.41 7.08
C LEU A 15 3.21 -18.32 7.14
N LYS A 16 2.11 -18.59 7.83
CA LYS A 16 1.05 -17.61 8.07
C LYS A 16 1.58 -16.42 8.88
N ASN A 17 2.29 -16.68 9.97
CA ASN A 17 2.86 -15.61 10.80
C ASN A 17 3.83 -14.71 10.00
N LEU A 18 4.69 -15.30 9.16
CA LEU A 18 5.60 -14.53 8.29
C LEU A 18 4.83 -13.64 7.30
N LEU A 19 3.73 -14.15 6.75
CA LEU A 19 2.87 -13.39 5.84
C LEU A 19 2.13 -12.25 6.57
N ASP A 20 1.66 -12.51 7.78
CA ASP A 20 1.01 -11.51 8.65
C ASP A 20 2.01 -10.40 9.01
N ASP A 21 3.22 -10.74 9.47
CA ASP A 21 4.30 -9.78 9.75
C ASP A 21 4.62 -8.90 8.53
N PHE A 22 4.62 -9.51 7.35
CA PHE A 22 4.85 -8.81 6.09
C PHE A 22 3.72 -7.83 5.74
N TYR A 23 2.46 -8.22 5.90
CA TYR A 23 1.32 -7.32 5.71
C TYR A 23 1.29 -6.19 6.74
N GLU A 24 1.64 -6.46 7.99
CA GLU A 24 1.79 -5.43 9.02
C GLU A 24 2.91 -4.44 8.66
N GLY A 25 4.07 -4.94 8.25
CA GLY A 25 5.20 -4.13 7.80
C GLY A 25 4.82 -3.21 6.63
N THR A 26 4.16 -3.75 5.60
CA THR A 26 3.72 -2.95 4.44
C THR A 26 2.64 -1.91 4.79
N ALA A 27 1.72 -2.25 5.70
CA ALA A 27 0.75 -1.30 6.24
C ALA A 27 1.46 -0.16 6.97
N LYS A 28 2.46 -0.49 7.79
CA LYS A 28 3.24 0.51 8.53
C LYS A 28 4.07 1.40 7.62
N ILE A 29 4.70 0.85 6.59
CA ILE A 29 5.42 1.62 5.57
C ILE A 29 4.47 2.58 4.85
N SER A 30 3.25 2.15 4.54
CA SER A 30 2.25 3.01 3.89
C SER A 30 1.81 4.17 4.79
N GLU A 31 1.64 3.92 6.09
CA GLU A 31 1.36 4.97 7.07
C GLU A 31 2.51 5.98 7.19
N ILE A 32 3.74 5.50 7.37
CA ILE A 32 4.94 6.33 7.50
C ILE A 32 5.16 7.16 6.21
N SER A 33 5.03 6.53 5.04
CA SER A 33 5.19 7.21 3.75
C SER A 33 4.16 8.32 3.53
N ARG A 34 2.92 8.18 4.02
CA ARG A 34 1.93 9.26 3.95
C ARG A 34 2.33 10.45 4.81
N ASN A 35 2.82 10.18 6.02
CA ASN A 35 3.32 11.23 6.91
C ASN A 35 4.51 11.97 6.27
N PHE A 36 5.42 11.25 5.62
CA PHE A 36 6.49 11.86 4.83
C PHE A 36 5.95 12.69 3.67
N ALA A 37 4.97 12.19 2.91
CA ALA A 37 4.37 12.95 1.81
C ALA A 37 3.74 14.26 2.29
N PHE A 38 3.02 14.25 3.41
CA PHE A 38 2.48 15.46 4.04
C PHE A 38 3.59 16.42 4.51
N ALA A 39 4.65 15.89 5.13
CA ALA A 39 5.81 16.69 5.51
C ALA A 39 6.49 17.34 4.28
N GLY A 40 6.61 16.60 3.17
CA GLY A 40 7.13 17.10 1.90
C GLY A 40 6.29 18.24 1.33
N ILE A 41 4.96 18.13 1.36
CA ILE A 41 4.05 19.23 1.00
C ILE A 41 4.28 20.44 1.92
N GLY A 42 4.45 20.21 3.22
CA GLY A 42 4.74 21.26 4.20
C GLY A 42 6.02 22.04 3.85
N ILE A 43 7.11 21.34 3.52
CA ILE A 43 8.37 21.96 3.06
C ILE A 43 8.12 22.83 1.82
N ILE A 44 7.45 22.29 0.80
CA ILE A 44 7.15 23.00 -0.44
C ILE A 44 6.30 24.26 -0.15
N TRP A 45 5.35 24.17 0.78
CA TRP A 45 4.48 25.28 1.17
C TRP A 45 5.23 26.41 1.88
N ILE A 46 6.25 26.09 2.68
CA ILE A 46 7.11 27.11 3.31
C ILE A 46 7.79 27.97 2.24
N PHE A 47 8.39 27.35 1.22
CA PHE A 47 9.06 28.07 0.12
C PHE A 47 8.10 28.83 -0.79
N LYS A 48 6.85 28.36 -0.92
CA LYS A 48 5.81 29.11 -1.63
C LYS A 48 5.51 30.46 -0.97
N ASN A 49 5.56 30.53 0.37
CA ASN A 49 5.18 31.72 1.12
C ASN A 49 6.37 32.62 1.51
N SER A 50 7.60 32.23 1.21
CA SER A 50 8.80 32.96 1.64
C SER A 50 9.16 34.16 0.76
N LYS A 51 8.63 34.28 -0.47
CA LYS A 51 8.89 35.43 -1.36
C LYS A 51 7.71 36.40 -1.39
N VAL A 52 7.88 37.56 -0.75
CA VAL A 52 6.88 38.63 -0.60
C VAL A 52 6.37 39.19 -1.95
N ASN A 53 7.10 39.04 -3.06
CA ASN A 53 6.74 39.59 -4.38
C ASN A 53 6.59 38.55 -5.51
N GLU A 54 6.76 37.26 -5.25
CA GLU A 54 6.55 36.20 -6.25
C GLU A 54 5.55 35.19 -5.68
N GLN A 55 4.27 35.28 -6.06
CA GLN A 55 3.24 34.28 -5.71
C GLN A 55 3.46 32.92 -6.41
N LEU A 56 4.54 32.78 -7.16
CA LEU A 56 4.86 31.62 -7.99
C LEU A 56 5.79 30.67 -7.24
N LEU A 57 5.40 29.39 -7.21
CA LEU A 57 6.23 28.32 -6.67
C LEU A 57 7.53 28.22 -7.48
N PRO A 58 8.72 28.09 -6.85
CA PRO A 58 9.96 27.82 -7.57
C PRO A 58 9.79 26.66 -8.54
N ILE A 59 10.25 26.82 -9.78
CA ILE A 59 10.05 25.84 -10.86
C ILE A 59 10.57 24.45 -10.45
N ASP A 60 11.66 24.42 -9.68
CA ASP A 60 12.32 23.21 -9.19
C ASP A 60 11.47 22.44 -8.18
N LEU A 61 10.55 23.09 -7.47
CA LEU A 61 9.64 22.47 -6.51
C LEU A 61 8.33 21.97 -7.15
N ILE A 62 8.05 22.32 -8.40
CA ILE A 62 6.87 21.82 -9.12
C ILE A 62 6.99 20.32 -9.39
N PHE A 63 8.18 19.85 -9.77
CA PHE A 63 8.43 18.43 -10.04
C PHE A 63 8.22 17.54 -8.79
N PRO A 64 8.86 17.79 -7.62
CA PRO A 64 8.62 16.99 -6.43
C PRO A 64 7.17 17.05 -5.96
N LEU A 65 6.48 18.19 -6.11
CA LEU A 65 5.05 18.29 -5.79
C LEU A 65 4.21 17.34 -6.66
N LYS A 66 4.47 17.30 -7.98
CA LYS A 66 3.80 16.35 -8.88
C LYS A 66 4.06 14.90 -8.48
N CYS A 67 5.31 14.55 -8.12
CA CYS A 67 5.64 13.22 -7.63
C CYS A 67 4.87 12.86 -6.34
N ILE A 68 4.71 13.79 -5.40
CA ILE A 68 3.91 13.58 -4.18
C ILE A 68 2.42 13.38 -4.51
N ILE A 69 1.87 14.16 -5.45
CA ILE A 69 0.48 13.99 -5.89
C ILE A 69 0.28 12.60 -6.52
N ILE A 70 1.19 12.16 -7.39
CA ILE A 70 1.15 10.82 -7.99
C ILE A 70 1.27 9.74 -6.90
N TYR A 71 2.14 9.93 -5.90
CA TYR A 71 2.22 9.05 -4.73
C TYR A 71 0.86 8.90 -4.04
N PHE A 72 0.15 10.00 -3.74
CA PHE A 72 -1.16 9.93 -3.08
C PHE A 72 -2.22 9.23 -3.94
N ILE A 73 -2.20 9.47 -5.25
CA ILE A 73 -3.10 8.79 -6.19
C ILE A 73 -2.85 7.28 -6.14
N LEU A 74 -1.59 6.85 -6.24
CA LEU A 74 -1.22 5.43 -6.20
C LEU A 74 -1.50 4.80 -4.82
N ASP A 75 -1.25 5.52 -3.73
CA ASP A 75 -1.56 5.07 -2.37
C ASP A 75 -3.07 4.82 -2.23
N PHE A 76 -3.89 5.79 -2.63
CA PHE A 76 -5.35 5.65 -2.61
C PHE A 76 -5.82 4.47 -3.47
N PHE A 77 -5.34 4.36 -4.72
CA PHE A 77 -5.73 3.26 -5.61
C PHE A 77 -5.32 1.88 -5.06
N GLN A 78 -4.19 1.76 -4.37
CA GLN A 78 -3.80 0.51 -3.72
C GLN A 78 -4.86 0.03 -2.72
N TYR A 79 -5.34 0.94 -1.86
CA TYR A 79 -6.36 0.59 -0.86
C TYR A 79 -7.73 0.36 -1.50
N VAL A 80 -8.11 1.17 -2.49
CA VAL A 80 -9.36 0.96 -3.25
C VAL A 80 -9.37 -0.41 -3.92
N TRP A 81 -8.27 -0.77 -4.59
CA TRP A 81 -8.10 -2.08 -5.23
C TRP A 81 -8.26 -3.21 -4.21
N ARG A 82 -7.58 -3.12 -3.06
CA ARG A 82 -7.68 -4.13 -1.99
C ARG A 82 -9.11 -4.26 -1.47
N SER A 83 -9.79 -3.14 -1.21
CA SER A 83 -11.17 -3.14 -0.69
C SER A 83 -12.17 -3.76 -1.65
N ILE A 84 -12.11 -3.40 -2.95
CA ILE A 84 -13.00 -3.94 -3.98
C ILE A 84 -12.80 -5.46 -4.10
N ASN A 85 -11.55 -5.91 -4.17
CA ASN A 85 -11.24 -7.33 -4.32
C ASN A 85 -11.67 -8.16 -3.10
N CYS A 86 -11.47 -7.63 -1.89
CA CYS A 86 -11.94 -8.26 -0.66
C CYS A 86 -13.47 -8.44 -0.68
N TYR A 87 -14.22 -7.40 -1.09
CA TYR A 87 -15.67 -7.48 -1.21
C TYR A 87 -16.14 -8.50 -2.25
N ILE A 88 -15.47 -8.57 -3.41
CA ILE A 88 -15.79 -9.55 -4.46
C ILE A 88 -15.59 -10.98 -3.95
N ILE A 89 -14.48 -11.25 -3.26
CA ILE A 89 -14.19 -12.57 -2.68
C ILE A 89 -15.21 -12.91 -1.59
N TYR A 90 -15.49 -11.97 -0.70
CA TYR A 90 -16.49 -12.15 0.37
C TYR A 90 -17.84 -12.56 -0.21
N ASN A 91 -18.40 -11.77 -1.14
CA ASN A 91 -19.69 -12.04 -1.75
C ASN A 91 -19.71 -13.34 -2.57
N SER A 92 -18.59 -13.70 -3.21
CA SER A 92 -18.48 -14.98 -3.94
C SER A 92 -18.49 -16.16 -2.98
N THR A 93 -17.80 -16.03 -1.85
CA THR A 93 -17.70 -17.06 -0.81
C THR A 93 -19.03 -17.23 -0.08
N GLU A 94 -19.65 -16.14 0.36
CA GLU A 94 -20.95 -16.14 1.03
C GLU A 94 -22.00 -16.87 0.19
N LYS A 95 -22.07 -16.57 -1.11
CA LYS A 95 -22.98 -17.26 -2.05
C LYS A 95 -22.70 -18.76 -2.20
N LYS A 96 -21.44 -19.18 -2.09
CA LYS A 96 -21.08 -20.61 -2.18
C LYS A 96 -21.36 -21.32 -0.85
N TYR A 97 -21.17 -20.64 0.28
CA TYR A 97 -21.50 -21.11 1.62
C TYR A 97 -23.01 -21.33 1.78
N ASP A 98 -23.82 -20.33 1.40
CA ASP A 98 -25.29 -20.44 1.44
C ASP A 98 -25.82 -21.60 0.58
N LYS A 99 -25.13 -21.91 -0.52
CA LYS A 99 -25.44 -23.05 -1.40
C LYS A 99 -24.92 -24.39 -0.88
N LYS A 100 -24.28 -24.43 0.30
CA LYS A 100 -23.61 -25.59 0.88
C LYS A 100 -22.58 -26.24 -0.06
N LEU A 101 -21.95 -25.43 -0.92
CA LEU A 101 -20.91 -25.88 -1.85
C LEU A 101 -19.52 -25.89 -1.22
N ILE A 102 -19.38 -25.28 -0.04
CA ILE A 102 -18.18 -25.17 0.78
C ILE A 102 -18.63 -25.29 2.23
N ASP A 103 -17.84 -25.97 3.06
CA ASP A 103 -18.10 -26.17 4.48
C ASP A 103 -17.34 -25.16 5.36
N ASP A 104 -17.60 -25.21 6.68
CA ASP A 104 -16.94 -24.33 7.66
C ASP A 104 -15.41 -24.51 7.67
N HIS A 105 -14.90 -25.68 7.25
CA HIS A 105 -13.46 -25.96 7.19
C HIS A 105 -12.83 -25.31 5.96
N GLU A 106 -13.50 -25.33 4.82
CA GLU A 106 -13.02 -24.73 3.58
C GLU A 106 -13.05 -23.19 3.62
N ILE A 107 -13.90 -22.58 4.46
CA ILE A 107 -13.89 -21.13 4.70
C ILE A 107 -12.57 -20.67 5.35
N GLY A 108 -12.04 -21.45 6.29
CA GLY A 108 -10.78 -21.14 7.00
C GLY A 108 -9.55 -21.17 6.09
N ASP A 109 -9.67 -21.81 4.92
CA ASP A 109 -8.59 -22.05 3.97
C ASP A 109 -8.68 -21.22 2.69
N ILE A 110 -9.60 -20.25 2.63
CA ILE A 110 -9.73 -19.35 1.49
C ILE A 110 -8.47 -18.52 1.35
N LYS A 111 -7.67 -18.86 0.33
CA LYS A 111 -6.51 -18.07 -0.08
C LYS A 111 -6.97 -16.93 -0.97
N PHE A 112 -6.40 -15.74 -0.76
CA PHE A 112 -6.53 -14.67 -1.75
C PHE A 112 -5.91 -15.14 -3.06
N GLN A 113 -6.58 -14.82 -4.17
CA GLN A 113 -6.10 -15.18 -5.50
C GLN A 113 -4.83 -14.37 -5.84
N ASP A 114 -3.75 -15.05 -6.23
CA ASP A 114 -2.42 -14.46 -6.48
C ASP A 114 -2.41 -13.19 -7.36
N TYR A 115 -3.32 -13.10 -8.33
CA TYR A 115 -3.44 -11.94 -9.23
C TYR A 115 -3.85 -10.65 -8.52
N ILE A 116 -4.64 -10.74 -7.44
CA ILE A 116 -5.11 -9.59 -6.66
C ILE A 116 -3.93 -8.99 -5.90
N GLU A 117 -3.06 -9.85 -5.38
CA GLU A 117 -1.86 -9.47 -4.64
C GLU A 117 -0.87 -8.77 -5.57
N ILE A 118 -0.61 -9.31 -6.75
CA ILE A 118 0.28 -8.71 -7.76
C ILE A 118 -0.12 -7.26 -8.08
N GLY A 119 -1.42 -7.02 -8.26
CA GLY A 119 -1.95 -5.67 -8.51
C GLY A 119 -1.63 -4.71 -7.36
N SER A 120 -1.92 -5.11 -6.11
CA SER A 120 -1.64 -4.29 -4.93
C SER A 120 -0.14 -4.03 -4.73
N TRP A 121 0.70 -5.04 -5.01
CA TRP A 121 2.16 -4.96 -4.95
C TRP A 121 2.73 -3.98 -5.97
N SER A 122 2.21 -3.98 -7.19
CA SER A 122 2.60 -3.02 -8.21
C SER A 122 2.38 -1.58 -7.74
N PHE A 123 1.16 -1.26 -7.27
CA PHE A 123 0.86 0.08 -6.72
C PHE A 123 1.75 0.45 -5.54
N PHE A 124 2.04 -0.52 -4.65
CA PHE A 124 2.91 -0.32 -3.51
C PHE A 124 4.35 0.05 -3.91
N ILE A 125 4.92 -0.64 -4.89
CA ILE A 125 6.29 -0.35 -5.35
C ILE A 125 6.33 1.01 -6.04
N PHE A 126 5.40 1.26 -6.96
CA PHE A 126 5.37 2.52 -7.71
C PHE A 126 5.18 3.72 -6.80
N LYS A 127 4.26 3.66 -5.82
CA LYS A 127 4.06 4.80 -4.91
C LYS A 127 5.36 5.11 -4.14
N ILE A 128 6.04 4.10 -3.59
CA ILE A 128 7.28 4.32 -2.82
C ILE A 128 8.37 4.92 -3.72
N LEU A 129 8.49 4.47 -4.97
CA LEU A 129 9.41 5.05 -5.94
C LEU A 129 9.14 6.55 -6.15
N PHE A 130 7.89 6.94 -6.37
CA PHE A 130 7.51 8.36 -6.54
C PHE A 130 7.82 9.21 -5.31
N LEU A 131 7.61 8.66 -4.11
CA LEU A 131 7.95 9.36 -2.88
C LEU A 131 9.46 9.56 -2.72
N LEU A 132 10.27 8.53 -3.02
CA LEU A 132 11.73 8.62 -2.99
C LEU A 132 12.25 9.65 -4.01
N ILE A 133 11.69 9.65 -5.24
CA ILE A 133 12.02 10.65 -6.25
C ILE A 133 11.67 12.06 -5.76
N ALA A 134 10.50 12.25 -5.17
CA ALA A 134 10.09 13.55 -4.63
C ALA A 134 11.07 14.06 -3.57
N PHE A 135 11.42 13.23 -2.59
CA PHE A 135 12.36 13.61 -1.53
C PHE A 135 13.78 13.82 -2.06
N GLY A 136 14.22 13.04 -3.04
CA GLY A 136 15.49 13.27 -3.73
C GLY A 136 15.54 14.63 -4.42
N SER A 137 14.46 15.03 -5.11
CA SER A 137 14.36 16.34 -5.73
C SER A 137 14.27 17.50 -4.72
N ILE A 138 13.54 17.33 -3.61
CA ILE A 138 13.50 18.32 -2.53
C ILE A 138 14.91 18.50 -1.92
N TYR A 139 15.62 17.40 -1.66
CA TYR A 139 16.98 17.45 -1.14
C TYR A 139 17.93 18.16 -2.11
N SER A 140 17.85 17.85 -3.41
CA SER A 140 18.65 18.54 -4.43
C SER A 140 18.38 20.04 -4.46
N PHE A 141 17.14 20.47 -4.26
CA PHE A 141 16.78 21.88 -4.20
C PHE A 141 17.35 22.58 -2.97
N LEU A 142 17.42 21.89 -1.82
CA LEU A 142 17.95 22.45 -0.57
C LEU A 142 19.48 22.56 -0.53
N ASN A 143 20.17 21.72 -1.31
CA ASN A 143 21.64 21.70 -1.38
C ASN A 143 22.20 22.62 -2.48
N ILE A 144 21.32 23.40 -3.13
CA ILE A 144 21.64 24.45 -4.11
C ILE A 144 21.42 25.80 -3.43
#